data_AF-A0A855SHM5-F1
#
_entry.id   AF-A0A855SHM5-F1
#
_cell.length_a   1.000
_cell.length_b   1.000
_cell.length_c   1.000
_cell.angle_alpha   90.00
_cell.angle_beta   90.00
_cell.angle_gamma   90.00
#
_symmetry.space_group_name_H-M   'P 1'
#
loop_
_entity.id
_entity.type
_entity.pdbx_description
1 polymer ?
#
loop_
_entity_poly.entity_id
_entity_poly.type
_entity_poly.pdbx_seq_one_letter_code
_entity_poly.pdbx_strand_id
1 'polypeptide(L)'
;MKFKILIAALVSIITVGCTEVTTPQQADIKVFKKFLSENPISSVSPTVDIASIYQQGDPLFESVLYIQRNLWAEAKTQLEPMVKNQNPDAKFWLASITWGTGIKNNPIAKKLYMESAEQGNPYAALFFSPKNDICQMYYSSECSEKWVEKAQKLFAEQAKTGNVRAVYYSTILKPDLTHEQYISAIINAAKNHYYYPLVEYSNTIINEENPDKDMENIAAKLLNYARFQNFVPAIESLMDYEGKYDRTNSKLFNQLIEQGMTVGSNAAWKGYQLHSYKSSSLSDTQKYISAKATKYFNGDDFTISITHPPKDKKALILANKKAQEKADSVKRVIYIDGAHVPEG
;
A
#
# COMPACT_ATOMS: atom_id res chain seq x y z
N MET A 1 24.17 51.16 45.97
CA MET A 1 23.36 50.11 46.63
C MET A 1 22.47 49.46 45.56
N LYS A 2 22.33 48.12 45.54
CA LYS A 2 21.67 47.24 44.55
C LYS A 2 22.59 46.86 43.36
N PHE A 3 23.40 45.78 43.37
CA PHE A 3 23.11 44.34 43.41
C PHE A 3 22.15 43.88 42.28
N LYS A 4 22.70 43.24 41.23
CA LYS A 4 22.56 41.80 40.88
C LYS A 4 21.25 41.52 40.08
N ILE A 5 21.14 40.75 38.99
CA ILE A 5 21.77 39.51 38.52
C ILE A 5 21.64 39.47 36.99
N LEU A 6 22.70 39.10 36.27
CA LEU A 6 22.65 38.67 34.88
C LEU A 6 22.02 37.26 34.84
N ILE A 7 20.82 37.10 34.29
CA ILE A 7 20.25 35.77 34.02
C ILE A 7 20.58 35.42 32.57
N ALA A 8 21.66 34.68 32.38
CA ALA A 8 21.90 33.92 31.16
C ALA A 8 21.02 32.66 31.22
N ALA A 9 19.84 32.71 30.60
CA ALA A 9 19.03 31.52 30.37
C ALA A 9 19.46 30.90 29.03
N LEU A 10 20.44 30.00 29.10
CA LEU A 10 20.80 29.11 28.01
C LEU A 10 19.70 28.05 27.89
N VAL A 11 18.59 28.37 27.23
CA VAL A 11 17.54 27.41 26.90
C VAL A 11 18.00 26.65 25.65
N SER A 12 18.84 25.64 25.87
CA SER A 12 19.09 24.61 24.87
C SER A 12 17.91 23.63 24.92
N ILE A 13 16.82 23.97 24.22
CA ILE A 13 15.81 22.98 23.84
C ILE A 13 16.42 22.21 22.68
N ILE A 14 17.12 21.13 23.01
CA ILE A 14 17.42 20.08 22.04
C ILE A 14 16.14 19.24 21.95
N THR A 15 15.20 19.66 21.10
CA THR A 15 14.19 18.77 20.53
C THR A 15 14.88 17.96 19.44
N VAL A 16 15.65 16.96 19.83
CA VAL A 16 16.14 15.92 18.91
C VAL A 16 15.49 14.62 19.36
N GLY A 17 14.92 13.90 18.40
CA GLY A 17 14.66 12.48 18.57
C GLY A 17 13.19 12.10 18.49
N CYS A 18 12.62 12.20 17.28
CA CYS A 18 11.74 11.15 16.75
C CYS A 18 11.46 11.32 15.25
N THR A 19 11.58 12.53 14.68
CA THR A 19 11.33 12.76 13.24
C THR A 19 12.59 12.60 12.38
N GLU A 20 13.79 12.86 12.90
CA GLU A 20 15.03 12.86 12.10
C GLU A 20 15.46 11.50 11.55
N VAL A 21 15.10 10.39 12.23
CA VAL A 21 15.58 9.04 11.85
C VAL A 21 14.99 8.57 10.52
N THR A 22 13.72 8.87 10.25
CA THR A 22 13.03 8.41 9.04
C THR A 22 12.88 9.50 7.97
N THR A 23 13.25 10.74 8.30
CA THR A 23 13.21 11.86 7.35
C THR A 23 14.28 11.67 6.27
N PRO A 24 13.93 11.77 4.97
CA PRO A 24 14.90 11.72 3.88
C PRO A 24 16.03 12.76 4.00
N GLN A 25 17.26 12.37 3.70
CA GLN A 25 18.44 13.24 3.79
C GLN A 25 19.23 13.28 2.47
N GLN A 26 19.90 14.41 2.19
CA GLN A 26 20.76 14.56 1.01
C GLN A 26 21.85 13.49 0.89
N ALA A 27 22.35 13.00 2.03
CA ALA A 27 23.35 11.93 2.06
C ALA A 27 22.83 10.62 1.44
N ASP A 28 21.51 10.38 1.51
CA ASP A 28 20.85 9.17 1.01
C ASP A 28 20.98 9.04 -0.50
N ILE A 29 21.06 10.17 -1.22
CA ILE A 29 21.23 10.19 -2.68
C ILE A 29 22.44 9.34 -3.09
N LYS A 30 23.56 9.46 -2.37
CA LYS A 30 24.77 8.69 -2.66
C LYS A 30 24.54 7.20 -2.45
N VAL A 31 23.84 6.83 -1.38
CA VAL A 31 23.54 5.44 -1.02
C VAL A 31 22.60 4.82 -2.05
N PHE A 32 21.52 5.52 -2.42
CA PHE A 32 20.54 5.04 -3.40
C PHE A 32 21.09 5.02 -4.83
N LYS A 33 21.92 6.00 -5.23
CA LYS A 33 22.63 5.94 -6.52
C LYS A 33 23.51 4.69 -6.61
N LYS A 34 24.24 4.35 -5.53
CA LYS A 34 25.03 3.13 -5.47
C LYS A 34 24.13 1.89 -5.59
N PHE A 35 23.07 1.81 -4.80
CA PHE A 35 22.09 0.70 -4.88
C PHE A 35 21.55 0.50 -6.30
N LEU A 36 21.08 1.55 -6.96
CA LEU A 36 20.54 1.48 -8.32
C LEU A 36 21.61 1.07 -9.35
N SER A 37 22.86 1.51 -9.17
CA SER A 37 23.97 1.13 -10.05
C SER A 37 24.37 -0.34 -9.92
N GLU A 38 24.29 -0.90 -8.71
CA GLU A 38 24.55 -2.32 -8.42
C GLU A 38 23.38 -3.23 -8.83
N ASN A 39 22.19 -2.67 -9.03
CA ASN A 39 20.96 -3.40 -9.36
C ASN A 39 20.29 -2.78 -10.61
N PRO A 40 20.97 -2.76 -11.76
CA PRO A 40 20.46 -2.07 -12.95
C PRO A 40 19.19 -2.75 -13.47
N ILE A 41 18.11 -1.98 -13.55
CA ILE A 41 16.86 -2.38 -14.22
C ILE A 41 16.29 -1.16 -14.95
N SER A 42 15.97 -1.34 -16.23
CA SER A 42 15.55 -0.27 -17.12
C SER A 42 14.30 -0.62 -17.94
N SER A 43 13.76 -1.83 -17.73
CA SER A 43 12.57 -2.33 -18.41
C SER A 43 11.74 -3.19 -17.45
N VAL A 44 10.45 -3.31 -17.76
CA VAL A 44 9.50 -4.06 -16.93
C VAL A 44 9.86 -5.54 -16.96
N SER A 45 10.01 -6.14 -15.79
CA SER A 45 10.25 -7.56 -15.60
C SER A 45 9.13 -8.39 -16.24
N PRO A 46 9.43 -9.48 -16.94
CA PRO A 46 8.40 -10.37 -17.48
C PRO A 46 7.65 -11.12 -16.37
N THR A 47 8.26 -11.26 -15.20
CA THR A 47 7.70 -11.94 -14.03
C THR A 47 7.18 -10.93 -13.00
N VAL A 48 6.32 -11.39 -12.11
CA VAL A 48 5.92 -10.62 -10.92
C VAL A 48 6.53 -11.35 -9.74
N ASP A 49 7.63 -10.80 -9.22
CA ASP A 49 8.34 -11.34 -8.07
C ASP A 49 8.29 -10.30 -6.95
N ILE A 50 7.25 -10.40 -6.15
CA ILE A 50 6.99 -9.55 -5.00
C ILE A 50 6.96 -10.49 -3.80
N ALA A 51 7.72 -10.15 -2.76
CA ALA A 51 7.73 -10.94 -1.55
C ALA A 51 6.36 -10.84 -0.88
N SER A 52 5.41 -11.72 -1.18
CA SER A 52 4.08 -11.82 -0.54
C SER A 52 4.05 -12.94 0.49
N ILE A 53 3.45 -12.68 1.66
CA ILE A 53 3.20 -13.74 2.66
C ILE A 53 1.92 -14.54 2.36
N TYR A 54 1.17 -14.16 1.31
CA TYR A 54 -0.03 -14.85 0.87
C TYR A 54 0.19 -15.34 -0.56
N GLN A 55 0.35 -16.64 -0.72
CA GLN A 55 0.53 -17.33 -1.98
C GLN A 55 -0.75 -18.04 -2.39
N GLN A 56 -0.90 -18.31 -3.69
CA GLN A 56 -2.09 -19.02 -4.18
C GLN A 56 -2.16 -20.41 -3.56
N GLY A 57 -3.30 -20.73 -2.94
CA GLY A 57 -3.50 -21.96 -2.17
C GLY A 57 -3.45 -21.74 -0.66
N ASP A 58 -2.90 -20.62 -0.19
CA ASP A 58 -2.94 -20.26 1.23
C ASP A 58 -4.38 -19.95 1.66
N PRO A 59 -4.77 -20.28 2.91
CA PRO A 59 -6.14 -20.09 3.38
C PRO A 59 -6.68 -18.66 3.23
N LEU A 60 -5.82 -17.65 3.41
CA LEU A 60 -6.20 -16.23 3.36
C LEU A 60 -6.06 -15.59 1.97
N PHE A 61 -5.49 -16.29 0.98
CA PHE A 61 -5.16 -15.72 -0.31
C PHE A 61 -6.38 -15.07 -0.98
N GLU A 62 -7.49 -15.80 -1.09
CA GLU A 62 -8.70 -15.27 -1.74
C GLU A 62 -9.27 -14.05 -1.01
N SER A 63 -9.39 -14.12 0.32
CA SER A 63 -9.89 -12.99 1.12
C SER A 63 -9.04 -11.74 0.97
N VAL A 64 -7.71 -11.88 1.03
CA VAL A 64 -6.79 -10.73 0.92
C VAL A 64 -6.78 -10.18 -0.51
N LEU A 65 -6.86 -11.04 -1.52
CA LEU A 65 -7.00 -10.62 -2.91
C LEU A 65 -8.32 -9.85 -3.13
N TYR A 66 -9.42 -10.28 -2.52
CA TYR A 66 -10.68 -9.55 -2.57
C TYR A 66 -10.61 -8.19 -1.88
N ILE A 67 -9.97 -8.09 -0.72
CA ILE A 67 -9.71 -6.79 -0.05
C ILE A 67 -8.91 -5.88 -0.98
N GLN A 68 -7.80 -6.38 -1.53
CA GLN A 68 -6.97 -5.63 -2.47
C GLN A 68 -7.76 -5.12 -3.68
N ARG A 69 -8.76 -5.87 -4.12
CA ARG A 69 -9.64 -5.52 -5.25
C ARG A 69 -10.90 -4.78 -4.82
N ASN A 70 -11.00 -4.29 -3.59
CA ASN A 70 -12.21 -3.61 -3.10
C ASN A 70 -13.51 -4.45 -3.10
N LEU A 71 -13.40 -5.78 -3.22
CA LEU A 71 -14.51 -6.73 -3.18
C LEU A 71 -14.80 -7.15 -1.73
N TRP A 72 -15.19 -6.18 -0.90
CA TRP A 72 -15.22 -6.36 0.56
C TRP A 72 -16.31 -7.31 1.05
N ALA A 73 -17.43 -7.42 0.33
CA ALA A 73 -18.51 -8.35 0.68
C ALA A 73 -18.04 -9.81 0.50
N GLU A 74 -17.33 -10.08 -0.58
CA GLU A 74 -16.69 -11.35 -0.89
C GLU A 74 -15.60 -11.66 0.13
N ALA A 75 -14.73 -10.70 0.44
CA ALA A 75 -13.72 -10.84 1.48
C ALA A 75 -14.33 -11.19 2.83
N LYS A 76 -15.35 -10.45 3.28
CA LYS A 76 -16.05 -10.68 4.55
C LYS A 76 -16.63 -12.11 4.62
N THR A 77 -17.29 -12.55 3.55
CA THR A 77 -17.89 -13.90 3.48
C THR A 77 -16.84 -14.99 3.67
N GLN A 78 -15.63 -14.81 3.12
CA GLN A 78 -14.52 -15.75 3.28
C GLN A 78 -13.89 -15.69 4.68
N LEU A 79 -13.77 -14.50 5.26
CA LEU A 79 -13.09 -14.29 6.55
C LEU A 79 -13.92 -14.78 7.75
N GLU A 80 -15.25 -14.63 7.72
CA GLU A 80 -16.11 -14.96 8.87
C GLU A 80 -15.94 -16.40 9.41
N PRO A 81 -15.90 -17.46 8.57
CA PRO A 81 -15.62 -18.81 9.05
C PRO A 81 -14.25 -18.96 9.72
N MET A 82 -13.21 -18.30 9.19
CA MET A 82 -11.85 -18.37 9.75
C MET A 82 -11.77 -17.64 11.11
N VAL A 83 -12.49 -16.52 11.25
CA VAL A 83 -12.62 -15.80 12.51
C VAL A 83 -13.35 -16.63 13.57
N LYS A 84 -14.41 -17.35 13.19
CA LYS A 84 -15.09 -18.30 14.10
C LYS A 84 -14.13 -19.38 14.61
N ASN A 85 -13.20 -19.82 13.76
CA ASN A 85 -12.14 -20.77 14.10
C ASN A 85 -10.92 -20.12 14.79
N GLN A 86 -11.05 -18.88 15.28
CA GLN A 86 -10.03 -18.17 16.05
C GLN A 86 -8.71 -17.90 15.29
N ASN A 87 -8.74 -17.84 13.96
CA ASN A 87 -7.55 -17.48 13.19
C ASN A 87 -7.18 -15.98 13.40
N PRO A 88 -5.98 -15.66 13.91
CA PRO A 88 -5.61 -14.29 14.26
C PRO A 88 -5.45 -13.38 13.04
N ASP A 89 -4.93 -13.91 11.92
CA ASP A 89 -4.74 -13.14 10.69
C ASP A 89 -6.09 -12.84 10.02
N ALA A 90 -7.05 -13.77 10.05
CA ALA A 90 -8.40 -13.53 9.58
C ALA A 90 -9.12 -12.47 10.42
N LYS A 91 -8.90 -12.46 11.75
CA LYS A 91 -9.44 -11.41 12.64
C LYS A 91 -8.88 -10.04 12.28
N PHE A 92 -7.57 -9.96 12.02
CA PHE A 92 -6.93 -8.74 11.55
C PHE A 92 -7.60 -8.23 10.28
N TRP A 93 -7.66 -9.05 9.22
CA TRP A 93 -8.24 -8.63 7.94
C TRP A 93 -9.73 -8.28 8.04
N LEU A 94 -10.51 -9.04 8.81
CA LEU A 94 -11.92 -8.72 9.02
C LEU A 94 -12.08 -7.40 9.77
N ALA A 95 -11.24 -7.14 10.78
CA ALA A 95 -11.23 -5.86 11.48
C ALA A 95 -10.91 -4.70 10.51
N SER A 96 -9.93 -4.90 9.63
CA SER A 96 -9.50 -3.89 8.65
C SER A 96 -10.56 -3.47 7.65
N ILE A 97 -11.45 -4.37 7.24
CA ILE A 97 -12.59 -3.99 6.38
C ILE A 97 -13.85 -3.63 7.18
N THR A 98 -13.87 -3.86 8.49
CA THR A 98 -15.03 -3.55 9.34
C THR A 98 -15.00 -2.11 9.82
N TRP A 99 -13.83 -1.56 10.18
CA TRP A 99 -13.76 -0.20 10.75
C TRP A 99 -14.20 0.90 9.77
N GLY A 100 -13.85 0.78 8.48
CA GLY A 100 -14.20 1.78 7.44
C GLY A 100 -15.70 1.85 7.12
N THR A 101 -16.48 0.84 7.50
CA THR A 101 -17.91 0.74 7.13
C THR A 101 -18.85 1.53 8.06
N GLY A 102 -18.31 2.32 8.99
CA GLY A 102 -19.04 3.30 9.78
C GLY A 102 -18.83 3.18 11.29
N ILE A 103 -19.07 4.29 12.01
CA ILE A 103 -18.70 4.46 13.43
C ILE A 103 -19.29 3.39 14.38
N LYS A 104 -20.45 2.82 14.03
CA LYS A 104 -21.10 1.76 14.81
C LYS A 104 -20.34 0.43 14.77
N ASN A 105 -19.50 0.24 13.76
CA ASN A 105 -18.70 -0.96 13.57
C ASN A 105 -17.33 -0.87 14.26
N ASN A 106 -16.92 0.33 14.72
CA ASN A 106 -15.64 0.53 15.40
C ASN A 106 -15.48 -0.34 16.66
N PRO A 107 -16.49 -0.52 17.54
CA PRO A 107 -16.35 -1.45 18.67
C PRO A 107 -16.11 -2.91 18.25
N ILE A 108 -16.70 -3.34 17.12
CA ILE A 108 -16.53 -4.69 16.58
C ILE A 108 -15.11 -4.85 16.02
N ALA A 109 -14.67 -3.89 15.20
CA ALA A 109 -13.31 -3.86 14.67
C ALA A 109 -12.26 -3.81 15.79
N LYS A 110 -12.47 -2.98 16.82
CA LYS A 110 -11.60 -2.90 18.00
C LYS A 110 -11.42 -4.27 18.65
N LYS A 111 -12.53 -4.97 18.92
CA LYS A 111 -12.50 -6.29 19.54
C LYS A 111 -11.69 -7.28 18.71
N LEU A 112 -11.91 -7.32 17.39
CA LEU A 112 -11.19 -8.21 16.49
C LEU A 112 -9.69 -7.88 16.42
N TYR A 113 -9.33 -6.60 16.33
CA TYR A 113 -7.92 -6.18 16.36
C TYR A 113 -7.25 -6.54 17.68
N MET A 114 -7.87 -6.26 18.83
CA MET A 114 -7.30 -6.59 20.14
C MET A 114 -7.08 -8.09 20.30
N GLU A 115 -8.09 -8.91 19.98
CA GLU A 115 -7.96 -10.37 20.04
C GLU A 115 -6.87 -10.88 19.08
N SER A 116 -6.77 -10.34 17.87
CA SER A 116 -5.72 -10.68 16.90
C SER A 116 -4.33 -10.33 17.44
N ALA A 117 -4.16 -9.14 18.02
CA ALA A 117 -2.92 -8.68 18.63
C ALA A 117 -2.54 -9.53 19.85
N GLU A 118 -3.51 -9.90 20.68
CA GLU A 118 -3.33 -10.79 21.83
C GLU A 118 -2.85 -12.18 21.39
N GLN A 119 -3.45 -12.72 20.33
CA GLN A 119 -3.14 -14.02 19.72
C GLN A 119 -1.84 -14.04 18.90
N GLY A 120 -1.11 -12.93 18.82
CA GLY A 120 0.24 -12.90 18.25
C GLY A 120 0.34 -12.43 16.80
N ASN A 121 -0.69 -11.78 16.26
CA ASN A 121 -0.54 -11.08 14.98
C ASN A 121 0.26 -9.78 15.19
N PRO A 122 1.43 -9.61 14.55
CA PRO A 122 2.29 -8.46 14.76
C PRO A 122 1.72 -7.16 14.18
N TYR A 123 0.94 -7.24 13.09
CA TYR A 123 0.30 -6.08 12.47
C TYR A 123 -0.85 -5.54 13.31
N ALA A 124 -1.65 -6.43 13.90
CA ALA A 124 -2.69 -6.06 14.86
C ALA A 124 -2.10 -5.42 16.12
N ALA A 125 -0.95 -5.91 16.60
CA ALA A 125 -0.23 -5.25 17.68
C ALA A 125 0.27 -3.86 17.24
N LEU A 126 0.92 -3.77 16.08
CA LEU A 126 1.43 -2.50 15.55
C LEU A 126 0.33 -1.45 15.32
N PHE A 127 -0.89 -1.88 14.98
CA PHE A 127 -2.05 -1.01 14.85
C PHE A 127 -2.32 -0.19 16.12
N PHE A 128 -2.07 -0.75 17.32
CA PHE A 128 -2.23 -0.04 18.60
C PHE A 128 -1.00 0.78 19.02
N SER A 129 -0.10 1.10 18.08
CA SER A 129 0.98 2.05 18.29
C SER A 129 0.44 3.44 18.63
N PRO A 130 1.07 4.19 19.56
CA PRO A 130 0.73 5.59 19.78
C PRO A 130 0.91 6.49 18.55
N LYS A 131 1.71 6.05 17.57
CA LYS A 131 1.93 6.76 16.29
C LYS A 131 0.89 6.43 15.21
N ASN A 132 -0.05 5.52 15.47
CA ASN A 132 -1.09 5.18 14.50
C ASN A 132 -2.28 6.13 14.65
N ASP A 133 -2.55 6.93 13.62
CA ASP A 133 -3.59 7.96 13.65
C ASP A 133 -5.01 7.36 13.81
N ILE A 134 -5.29 6.20 13.21
CA ILE A 134 -6.58 5.52 13.33
C ILE A 134 -6.77 5.03 14.78
N CYS A 135 -5.72 4.49 15.41
CA CYS A 135 -5.74 4.15 16.83
C CYS A 135 -6.02 5.39 17.67
N GLN A 136 -5.27 6.47 17.47
CA GLN A 136 -5.46 7.71 18.25
C GLN A 136 -6.86 8.28 18.10
N MET A 137 -7.43 8.22 16.89
CA MET A 137 -8.74 8.77 16.60
C MET A 137 -9.88 7.96 17.23
N TYR A 138 -9.82 6.63 17.16
CA TYR A 138 -10.97 5.78 17.50
C TYR A 138 -10.77 4.90 18.73
N TYR A 139 -9.52 4.63 19.12
CA TYR A 139 -9.13 3.66 20.14
C TYR A 139 -8.05 4.21 21.09
N SER A 140 -8.05 5.54 21.34
CA SER A 140 -6.99 6.24 22.08
C SER A 140 -6.62 5.61 23.43
N SER A 141 -7.60 5.05 24.15
CA SER A 141 -7.38 4.36 25.44
C SER A 141 -6.55 3.08 25.32
N GLU A 142 -6.49 2.47 24.14
CA GLU A 142 -5.76 1.22 23.88
C GLU A 142 -4.36 1.46 23.32
N CYS A 143 -4.10 2.64 22.74
CA CYS A 143 -2.83 2.95 22.08
C CYS A 143 -1.70 3.05 23.11
N SER A 144 -0.63 2.28 22.93
CA SER A 144 0.44 2.20 23.94
C SER A 144 1.73 1.64 23.36
N GLU A 145 2.88 2.16 23.81
CA GLU A 145 4.21 1.67 23.43
C GLU A 145 4.40 0.17 23.72
N LYS A 146 3.67 -0.40 24.69
CA LYS A 146 3.68 -1.85 24.96
C LYS A 146 3.34 -2.68 23.72
N TRP A 147 2.49 -2.14 22.84
CA TRP A 147 2.07 -2.80 21.62
C TRP A 147 3.14 -2.72 20.53
N VAL A 148 3.89 -1.63 20.48
CA VAL A 148 5.06 -1.47 19.60
C VAL A 148 6.13 -2.48 19.99
N GLU A 149 6.45 -2.59 21.29
CA GLU A 149 7.38 -3.61 21.80
C GLU A 149 6.92 -5.04 21.49
N LYS A 150 5.61 -5.31 21.65
CA LYS A 150 5.04 -6.62 21.32
C LYS A 150 5.16 -6.92 19.82
N ALA A 151 4.80 -5.97 18.96
CA ALA A 151 4.92 -6.11 17.51
C ALA A 151 6.39 -6.35 17.10
N GLN A 152 7.32 -5.58 17.64
CA GLN A 152 8.76 -5.74 17.39
C GLN A 152 9.24 -7.15 17.73
N LYS A 153 8.86 -7.68 18.90
CA LYS A 153 9.23 -9.06 19.32
C LYS A 153 8.63 -10.11 18.40
N LEU A 154 7.36 -9.97 18.01
CA LEU A 154 6.69 -10.89 17.10
C LEU A 154 7.34 -10.88 15.71
N PHE A 155 7.67 -9.69 15.18
CA PHE A 155 8.41 -9.58 13.92
C PHE A 155 9.82 -10.15 14.05
N ALA A 156 10.52 -9.94 15.17
CA ALA A 156 11.85 -10.51 15.37
C ALA A 156 11.81 -12.05 15.37
N GLU A 157 10.75 -12.66 15.89
CA GLU A 157 10.54 -14.11 15.80
C GLU A 157 10.27 -14.56 14.37
N GLN A 158 9.34 -13.91 13.66
CA GLN A 158 9.04 -14.21 12.27
C GLN A 158 10.23 -13.98 11.33
N ALA A 159 11.12 -13.03 11.64
CA ALA A 159 12.32 -12.76 10.86
C ALA A 159 13.28 -13.97 10.82
N LYS A 160 13.27 -14.82 11.85
CA LYS A 160 14.12 -16.03 11.91
C LYS A 160 13.79 -17.05 10.83
N THR A 161 12.58 -17.02 10.28
CA THR A 161 12.15 -17.92 9.19
C THR A 161 12.41 -17.32 7.80
N GLY A 162 13.16 -16.22 7.70
CA GLY A 162 13.44 -15.54 6.44
C GLY A 162 12.29 -14.66 5.93
N ASN A 163 11.28 -14.35 6.74
CA ASN A 163 10.23 -13.39 6.36
C ASN A 163 10.83 -11.98 6.23
N VAL A 164 11.02 -11.52 5.00
CA VAL A 164 11.66 -10.25 4.65
C VAL A 164 10.94 -9.04 5.28
N ARG A 165 9.61 -9.07 5.34
CA ARG A 165 8.83 -8.00 6.00
C ARG A 165 9.12 -7.95 7.49
N ALA A 166 9.16 -9.13 8.11
CA ALA A 166 9.44 -9.23 9.53
C ALA A 166 10.88 -8.79 9.85
N VAL A 167 11.85 -9.07 8.98
CA VAL A 167 13.21 -8.50 9.07
C VAL A 167 13.17 -6.97 9.04
N TYR A 168 12.40 -6.39 8.12
CA TYR A 168 12.24 -4.93 8.03
C TYR A 168 11.61 -4.34 9.30
N TYR A 169 10.42 -4.80 9.70
CA TYR A 169 9.71 -4.24 10.86
C TYR A 169 10.41 -4.50 12.20
N SER A 170 11.05 -5.67 12.38
CA SER A 170 11.86 -5.94 13.58
C SER A 170 13.07 -5.02 13.72
N THR A 171 13.54 -4.44 12.60
CA THR A 171 14.62 -3.46 12.55
C THR A 171 14.10 -2.05 12.82
N ILE A 172 13.08 -1.59 12.07
CA ILE A 172 12.63 -0.20 12.15
C ILE A 172 11.83 0.14 13.42
N LEU A 173 11.36 -0.87 14.15
CA LEU A 173 10.67 -0.69 15.43
C LEU A 173 11.63 -0.68 16.64
N LYS A 174 12.95 -0.74 16.41
CA LYS A 174 13.93 -0.65 17.50
C LYS A 174 13.97 0.78 18.06
N PRO A 175 14.02 0.95 19.40
CA PRO A 175 14.04 2.28 20.02
C PRO A 175 15.34 3.04 19.73
N ASP A 176 16.44 2.34 19.44
CA ASP A 176 17.76 2.87 19.12
C ASP A 176 18.08 2.89 17.62
N LEU A 177 17.04 2.83 16.76
CA LEU A 177 17.19 2.87 15.30
C LEU A 177 17.95 4.13 14.86
N THR A 178 19.02 3.94 14.10
CA THR A 178 19.73 5.04 13.44
C THR A 178 19.22 5.26 12.03
N HIS A 179 19.42 6.47 11.49
CA HIS A 179 19.07 6.78 10.10
C HIS A 179 19.78 5.85 9.09
N GLU A 180 21.06 5.56 9.32
CA GLU A 180 21.81 4.61 8.48
C GLU A 180 21.21 3.19 8.51
N GLN A 181 20.76 2.72 9.68
CA GLN A 181 20.08 1.44 9.80
C GLN A 181 18.73 1.45 9.08
N TYR A 182 17.99 2.56 9.14
CA TYR A 182 16.72 2.73 8.43
C TYR A 182 16.91 2.65 6.90
N ILE A 183 17.85 3.42 6.33
CA ILE A 183 18.17 3.38 4.90
C ILE A 183 18.67 1.98 4.49
N SER A 184 19.51 1.35 5.31
CA SER A 184 19.98 -0.02 5.07
C SER A 184 18.83 -1.04 5.08
N ALA A 185 17.85 -0.88 5.98
CA ALA A 185 16.66 -1.73 6.05
C ALA A 185 15.78 -1.57 4.80
N ILE A 186 15.61 -0.35 4.28
CA ILE A 186 14.90 -0.08 3.01
C ILE A 186 15.59 -0.82 1.85
N ILE A 187 16.90 -0.68 1.73
CA ILE A 187 17.66 -1.32 0.65
C ILE A 187 17.62 -2.85 0.77
N ASN A 188 17.76 -3.39 1.99
CA ASN A 188 17.69 -4.82 2.21
C ASN A 188 16.31 -5.39 1.87
N ALA A 189 15.24 -4.69 2.24
CA ALA A 189 13.87 -5.04 1.86
C ALA A 189 13.72 -5.09 0.33
N ALA A 190 14.16 -4.05 -0.38
CA ALA A 190 14.06 -3.98 -1.83
C ALA A 190 14.89 -5.06 -2.55
N LYS A 191 16.09 -5.39 -2.06
CA LYS A 191 16.91 -6.50 -2.58
C LYS A 191 16.23 -7.86 -2.45
N ASN A 192 15.33 -8.00 -1.49
CA ASN A 192 14.57 -9.21 -1.22
C ASN A 192 13.10 -9.07 -1.67
N HIS A 193 12.86 -8.28 -2.71
CA HIS A 193 11.55 -8.16 -3.37
C HIS A 193 10.41 -7.59 -2.50
N TYR A 194 10.73 -6.98 -1.35
CA TYR A 194 9.79 -6.24 -0.52
C TYR A 194 9.97 -4.73 -0.76
N TYR A 195 9.14 -4.17 -1.62
CA TYR A 195 9.36 -2.82 -2.17
C TYR A 195 8.62 -1.70 -1.43
N TYR A 196 7.69 -2.00 -0.51
CA TYR A 196 6.96 -0.97 0.23
C TYR A 196 7.86 0.07 0.89
N PRO A 197 8.92 -0.31 1.64
CA PRO A 197 9.79 0.68 2.29
C PRO A 197 10.43 1.66 1.32
N LEU A 198 10.78 1.19 0.13
CA LEU A 198 11.38 2.01 -0.92
C LEU A 198 10.36 2.98 -1.53
N VAL A 199 9.12 2.51 -1.73
CA VAL A 199 8.00 3.31 -2.23
C VAL A 199 7.59 4.37 -1.21
N GLU A 200 7.42 4.01 0.06
CA GLU A 200 7.06 4.94 1.12
C GLU A 200 8.10 6.05 1.30
N TYR A 201 9.39 5.68 1.36
CA TYR A 201 10.49 6.65 1.39
C TYR A 201 10.43 7.63 0.20
N SER A 202 10.17 7.10 -1.01
CA SER A 202 10.08 7.93 -2.21
C SER A 202 8.85 8.85 -2.18
N ASN A 203 7.72 8.34 -1.67
CA ASN A 203 6.47 9.08 -1.54
C ASN A 203 6.59 10.23 -0.54
N THR A 204 7.33 10.05 0.56
CA THR A 204 7.64 11.16 1.48
C THR A 204 8.25 12.33 0.72
N ILE A 205 9.15 12.08 -0.21
CA ILE A 205 9.83 13.13 -1.00
C ILE A 205 8.91 13.73 -2.06
N ILE A 206 8.31 12.92 -2.94
CA ILE A 206 7.55 13.46 -4.09
C ILE A 206 6.24 14.17 -3.70
N ASN A 207 5.72 13.86 -2.52
CA ASN A 207 4.50 14.47 -1.98
C ASN A 207 4.77 15.75 -1.19
N GLU A 208 6.04 16.12 -0.94
CA GLU A 208 6.35 17.45 -0.44
C GLU A 208 5.82 18.53 -1.41
N GLU A 209 5.46 19.68 -0.84
CA GLU A 209 4.99 20.84 -1.62
C GLU A 209 6.12 21.37 -2.52
N ASN A 210 7.33 21.48 -1.94
CA ASN A 210 8.52 22.01 -2.61
C ASN A 210 9.73 21.10 -2.35
N PRO A 211 9.76 19.89 -2.93
CA PRO A 211 10.87 18.96 -2.71
C PRO A 211 12.16 19.52 -3.31
N ASP A 212 13.27 19.19 -2.65
CA ASP A 212 14.58 19.36 -3.26
C ASP A 212 14.65 18.56 -4.58
N LYS A 213 15.18 19.18 -5.64
CA LYS A 213 15.13 18.60 -6.99
C LYS A 213 15.99 17.37 -7.16
N ASP A 214 17.12 17.28 -6.45
CA ASP A 214 17.96 16.10 -6.51
C ASP A 214 17.34 14.94 -5.72
N MET A 215 16.68 15.24 -4.59
CA MET A 215 15.87 14.27 -3.84
C MET A 215 14.68 13.77 -4.66
N GLU A 216 13.93 14.67 -5.29
CA GLU A 216 12.80 14.33 -6.16
C GLU A 216 13.24 13.41 -7.31
N ASN A 217 14.38 13.71 -7.93
CA ASN A 217 14.94 12.89 -9.01
C ASN A 217 15.36 11.50 -8.54
N ILE A 218 15.96 11.35 -7.35
CA ILE A 218 16.28 10.02 -6.84
C ILE A 218 15.02 9.24 -6.46
N ALA A 219 14.02 9.89 -5.85
CA ALA A 219 12.73 9.28 -5.51
C ALA A 219 12.02 8.74 -6.77
N ALA A 220 11.97 9.51 -7.85
CA ALA A 220 11.39 9.06 -9.12
C ALA A 220 12.13 7.84 -9.70
N LYS A 221 13.46 7.76 -9.53
CA LYS A 221 14.25 6.59 -9.96
C LYS A 221 13.98 5.36 -9.09
N LEU A 222 13.82 5.54 -7.78
CA LEU A 222 13.47 4.46 -6.85
C LEU A 222 12.06 3.92 -7.14
N LEU A 223 11.08 4.80 -7.37
CA LEU A 223 9.75 4.38 -7.82
C LEU A 223 9.82 3.62 -9.15
N ASN A 224 10.63 4.08 -10.11
CA ASN A 224 10.80 3.34 -11.36
C ASN A 224 11.47 1.97 -11.15
N TYR A 225 12.42 1.86 -10.24
CA TYR A 225 13.02 0.57 -9.87
C TYR A 225 11.94 -0.42 -9.40
N ALA A 226 11.10 -0.03 -8.45
CA ALA A 226 10.00 -0.88 -7.95
C ALA A 226 8.91 -1.12 -9.03
N ARG A 227 8.58 -0.11 -9.84
CA ARG A 227 7.67 -0.24 -10.98
C ARG A 227 8.16 -1.28 -11.97
N PHE A 228 9.44 -1.28 -12.31
CA PHE A 228 10.00 -2.26 -13.24
C PHE A 228 9.89 -3.68 -12.70
N GLN A 229 9.77 -3.85 -11.39
CA GLN A 229 9.50 -5.13 -10.73
C GLN A 229 8.00 -5.45 -10.61
N ASN A 230 7.15 -4.74 -11.35
CA ASN A 230 5.70 -4.89 -11.34
C ASN A 230 5.04 -4.62 -9.98
N PHE A 231 5.70 -3.84 -9.10
CA PHE A 231 5.13 -3.49 -7.81
C PHE A 231 4.05 -2.41 -7.96
N VAL A 232 2.79 -2.78 -7.71
CA VAL A 232 1.62 -1.92 -7.93
C VAL A 232 1.69 -0.59 -7.18
N PRO A 233 2.04 -0.53 -5.89
CA PRO A 233 2.13 0.75 -5.19
C PRO A 233 3.08 1.75 -5.88
N ALA A 234 4.17 1.30 -6.48
CA ALA A 234 5.07 2.19 -7.23
C ALA A 234 4.46 2.68 -8.56
N ILE A 235 3.68 1.82 -9.24
CA ILE A 235 2.93 2.20 -10.44
C ILE A 235 1.94 3.31 -10.08
N GLU A 236 1.15 3.11 -9.01
CA GLU A 236 0.14 4.06 -8.56
C GLU A 236 0.76 5.38 -8.11
N SER A 237 1.85 5.35 -7.33
CA SER A 237 2.57 6.57 -6.93
C SER A 237 3.12 7.36 -8.13
N LEU A 238 3.59 6.68 -9.19
CA LEU A 238 4.02 7.37 -10.42
C LEU A 238 2.83 7.92 -11.22
N MET A 239 1.67 7.26 -11.20
CA MET A 239 0.45 7.79 -11.81
C MET A 239 0.00 9.06 -11.09
N ASP A 240 -0.01 9.05 -9.76
CA ASP A 240 -0.36 10.22 -8.95
C ASP A 240 0.64 11.36 -9.17
N TYR A 241 1.93 11.04 -9.23
CA TYR A 241 2.98 12.01 -9.56
C TYR A 241 2.76 12.65 -10.94
N GLU A 242 2.48 11.88 -11.99
CA GLU A 242 2.13 12.44 -13.31
C GLU A 242 0.84 13.28 -13.25
N GLY A 243 -0.15 12.84 -12.47
CA GLY A 243 -1.41 13.55 -12.25
C GLY A 243 -1.23 14.91 -11.59
N LYS A 244 -0.37 15.02 -10.57
CA LYS A 244 -0.02 16.28 -9.86
C LYS A 244 0.47 17.38 -10.80
N TYR A 245 1.02 17.02 -11.96
CA TYR A 245 1.53 17.95 -12.97
C TYR A 245 0.69 17.97 -14.25
N ASP A 246 -0.57 17.54 -14.20
CA ASP A 246 -1.50 17.49 -15.34
C ASP A 246 -0.99 16.67 -16.55
N ARG A 247 -0.11 15.69 -16.31
CA ARG A 247 0.48 14.83 -17.35
C ARG A 247 -0.31 13.55 -17.60
N THR A 248 -1.63 13.56 -17.36
CA THR A 248 -2.51 12.39 -17.52
C THR A 248 -2.69 11.93 -18.97
N ASN A 249 -2.29 12.73 -19.96
CA ASN A 249 -2.25 12.33 -21.37
C ASN A 249 -0.83 11.92 -21.85
N SER A 250 0.15 11.86 -20.94
CA SER A 250 1.53 11.54 -21.30
C SER A 250 1.67 10.09 -21.75
N LYS A 251 2.69 9.82 -22.56
CA LYS A 251 3.04 8.44 -22.96
C LYS A 251 3.33 7.58 -21.72
N LEU A 252 4.01 8.15 -20.72
CA LEU A 252 4.33 7.46 -19.48
C LEU A 252 3.06 7.10 -18.71
N PHE A 253 2.12 8.04 -18.55
CA PHE A 253 0.86 7.79 -17.83
C PHE A 253 0.06 6.65 -18.47
N ASN A 254 -0.05 6.63 -19.80
CA ASN A 254 -0.70 5.54 -20.52
C ASN A 254 0.03 4.20 -20.32
N GLN A 255 1.37 4.19 -20.32
CA GLN A 255 2.15 2.99 -20.02
C GLN A 255 1.95 2.50 -18.59
N LEU A 256 1.80 3.41 -17.62
CA LEU A 256 1.51 3.06 -16.23
C LEU A 256 0.11 2.43 -16.09
N ILE A 257 -0.90 2.97 -16.78
CA ILE A 257 -2.23 2.37 -16.83
C ILE A 257 -2.16 0.96 -17.43
N GLU A 258 -1.54 0.81 -18.60
CA GLU A 258 -1.44 -0.49 -19.28
C GLU A 258 -0.73 -1.51 -18.40
N GLN A 259 0.42 -1.15 -17.82
CA GLN A 259 1.16 -2.01 -16.90
C GLN A 259 0.30 -2.36 -15.68
N GLY A 260 -0.22 -1.35 -14.98
CA GLY A 260 -1.00 -1.49 -13.75
C GLY A 260 -2.23 -2.37 -13.92
N MET A 261 -2.92 -2.30 -15.06
CA MET A 261 -4.05 -3.19 -15.36
C MET A 261 -3.65 -4.67 -15.36
N THR A 262 -2.46 -5.01 -15.86
CA THR A 262 -2.00 -6.41 -15.96
C THR A 262 -1.65 -7.02 -14.60
N VAL A 263 -1.25 -6.18 -13.64
CA VAL A 263 -0.78 -6.59 -12.30
C VAL A 263 -1.79 -6.27 -11.19
N GLY A 264 -2.95 -5.71 -11.54
CA GLY A 264 -4.08 -5.54 -10.63
C GLY A 264 -4.13 -4.22 -9.85
N SER A 265 -3.63 -3.13 -10.42
CA SER A 265 -3.79 -1.78 -9.85
C SER A 265 -5.22 -1.26 -9.98
N ASN A 266 -5.84 -0.91 -8.85
CA ASN A 266 -7.17 -0.31 -8.85
C ASN A 266 -7.18 1.06 -9.53
N ALA A 267 -6.14 1.87 -9.30
CA ALA A 267 -6.03 3.19 -9.93
C ALA A 267 -5.90 3.09 -11.46
N ALA A 268 -5.13 2.12 -11.97
CA ALA A 268 -5.01 1.86 -13.40
C ALA A 268 -6.35 1.43 -14.02
N TRP A 269 -7.10 0.55 -13.35
CA TRP A 269 -8.43 0.13 -13.80
C TRP A 269 -9.45 1.29 -13.80
N LYS A 270 -9.34 2.21 -12.85
CA LYS A 270 -10.11 3.47 -12.83
C LYS A 270 -9.73 4.40 -13.99
N GLY A 271 -8.42 4.59 -14.24
CA GLY A 271 -7.93 5.36 -15.38
C GLY A 271 -8.40 4.79 -16.72
N TYR A 272 -8.32 3.47 -16.87
CA TYR A 272 -8.78 2.75 -18.05
C TYR A 272 -10.26 2.97 -18.36
N GLN A 273 -11.16 2.83 -17.38
CA GLN A 273 -12.58 3.06 -17.63
C GLN A 273 -12.87 4.51 -18.03
N LEU A 274 -12.19 5.49 -17.41
CA LEU A 274 -12.36 6.91 -17.73
C LEU A 274 -11.85 7.26 -19.12
N HIS A 275 -10.66 6.75 -19.50
CA HIS A 275 -10.11 6.93 -20.85
C HIS A 275 -11.02 6.28 -21.91
N SER A 276 -11.51 5.07 -21.63
CA SER A 276 -12.42 4.37 -22.53
C SER A 276 -13.72 5.14 -22.72
N TYR A 277 -14.32 5.64 -21.63
CA TYR A 277 -15.55 6.43 -21.69
C TYR A 277 -15.39 7.71 -22.53
N LYS A 278 -14.30 8.45 -22.31
CA LYS A 278 -14.00 9.72 -23.02
C LYS A 278 -13.58 9.51 -24.48
N SER A 279 -13.14 8.32 -24.86
CA SER A 279 -12.68 8.05 -26.22
C SER A 279 -13.82 8.17 -27.25
N SER A 280 -13.59 8.96 -28.30
CA SER A 280 -14.48 9.05 -29.46
C SER A 280 -14.31 7.89 -30.43
N SER A 281 -13.22 7.12 -30.33
CA SER A 281 -12.93 5.98 -31.21
C SER A 281 -13.62 4.68 -30.77
N LEU A 282 -14.18 4.65 -29.56
CA LEU A 282 -14.86 3.47 -29.01
C LEU A 282 -16.37 3.58 -29.18
N SER A 283 -16.98 2.49 -29.63
CA SER A 283 -18.43 2.32 -29.63
C SER A 283 -19.00 2.23 -28.20
N ASP A 284 -20.30 2.50 -28.04
CA ASP A 284 -21.00 2.35 -26.76
C ASP A 284 -20.83 0.95 -26.16
N THR A 285 -20.84 -0.09 -26.99
CA THR A 285 -20.60 -1.47 -26.55
C THR A 285 -19.19 -1.65 -25.99
N GLN A 286 -18.15 -1.07 -26.61
CA GLN A 286 -16.79 -1.15 -26.09
C GLN A 286 -16.62 -0.37 -24.79
N LYS A 287 -17.26 0.81 -24.68
CA LYS A 287 -17.28 1.59 -23.43
C LYS A 287 -17.95 0.81 -22.31
N TYR A 288 -19.10 0.19 -22.59
CA TYR A 288 -19.80 -0.68 -21.65
C TYR A 288 -18.93 -1.89 -21.21
N ILE A 289 -18.26 -2.57 -22.15
CA ILE A 289 -17.36 -3.68 -21.82
C ILE A 289 -16.24 -3.22 -20.88
N SER A 290 -15.66 -2.04 -21.13
CA SER A 290 -14.58 -1.48 -20.30
C SER A 290 -15.07 -1.19 -18.88
N ALA A 291 -16.21 -0.49 -18.77
CA ALA A 291 -16.87 -0.21 -17.49
C ALA A 291 -17.22 -1.49 -16.72
N LYS A 292 -17.74 -2.51 -17.42
CA LYS A 292 -18.17 -3.77 -16.82
C LYS A 292 -17.00 -4.62 -16.37
N ALA A 293 -15.90 -4.61 -17.12
CA ALA A 293 -14.67 -5.28 -16.74
C ALA A 293 -14.09 -4.66 -15.46
N THR A 294 -14.08 -3.33 -15.35
CA THR A 294 -13.66 -2.65 -14.11
C THR A 294 -14.54 -3.06 -12.93
N LYS A 295 -15.87 -3.04 -13.08
CA LYS A 295 -16.80 -3.49 -12.04
C LYS A 295 -16.55 -4.94 -11.61
N TYR A 296 -16.28 -5.85 -12.54
CA TYR A 296 -15.96 -7.24 -12.20
C TYR A 296 -14.59 -7.40 -11.54
N PHE A 297 -13.61 -6.58 -11.94
CA PHE A 297 -12.28 -6.63 -11.37
C PHE A 297 -12.25 -6.14 -9.92
N ASN A 298 -12.84 -4.97 -9.66
CA ASN A 298 -12.72 -4.30 -8.35
C ASN A 298 -13.97 -3.62 -7.80
N GLY A 299 -15.15 -3.94 -8.33
CA GLY A 299 -16.42 -3.41 -7.83
C GLY A 299 -16.74 -1.97 -8.26
N ASP A 300 -15.79 -1.21 -8.81
CA ASP A 300 -16.02 0.17 -9.23
C ASP A 300 -17.00 0.21 -10.42
N ASP A 301 -18.15 0.83 -10.19
CA ASP A 301 -19.25 0.94 -11.15
C ASP A 301 -19.54 2.37 -11.61
N PHE A 302 -18.59 3.29 -11.40
CA PHE A 302 -18.75 4.71 -11.74
C PHE A 302 -19.18 4.89 -13.19
N THR A 303 -18.42 4.35 -14.16
CA THR A 303 -18.77 4.50 -15.58
C THR A 303 -19.88 3.56 -16.06
N ILE A 304 -20.26 2.55 -15.27
CA ILE A 304 -21.41 1.69 -15.62
C ILE A 304 -22.70 2.48 -15.66
N SER A 305 -22.88 3.42 -14.72
CA SER A 305 -24.08 4.25 -14.63
C SER A 305 -24.30 5.19 -15.83
N ILE A 306 -23.22 5.50 -16.57
CA ILE A 306 -23.20 6.47 -17.67
C ILE A 306 -22.86 5.86 -19.04
N THR A 307 -22.65 4.54 -19.11
CA THR A 307 -22.43 3.83 -20.38
C THR A 307 -23.71 3.10 -20.81
N HIS A 308 -23.88 2.91 -22.12
CA HIS A 308 -25.06 2.29 -22.68
C HIS A 308 -24.82 0.80 -22.99
N PRO A 309 -25.48 -0.13 -22.28
CA PRO A 309 -25.40 -1.55 -22.61
C PRO A 309 -25.99 -1.82 -24.00
N PRO A 310 -25.55 -2.89 -24.70
CA PRO A 310 -26.20 -3.36 -25.91
C PRO A 310 -27.69 -3.63 -25.68
N LYS A 311 -28.55 -3.14 -26.59
CA LYS A 311 -30.01 -3.36 -26.53
C LYS A 311 -30.39 -4.81 -26.87
N ASP A 312 -29.67 -5.44 -27.77
CA ASP A 312 -29.87 -6.84 -28.14
C ASP A 312 -29.37 -7.78 -27.04
N LYS A 313 -30.19 -8.78 -26.69
CA LYS A 313 -29.89 -9.71 -25.59
C LYS A 313 -28.64 -10.56 -25.87
N LYS A 314 -28.43 -11.01 -27.11
CA LYS A 314 -27.25 -11.82 -27.46
C LYS A 314 -25.99 -10.97 -27.40
N ALA A 315 -26.04 -9.74 -27.90
CA ALA A 315 -24.95 -8.78 -27.83
C ALA A 315 -24.58 -8.42 -26.39
N LEU A 316 -25.57 -8.25 -25.50
CA LEU A 316 -25.34 -7.99 -24.08
C LEU A 316 -24.65 -9.17 -23.38
N ILE A 317 -25.10 -10.41 -23.64
CA ILE A 317 -24.45 -11.62 -23.09
C ILE A 317 -23.00 -11.71 -23.55
N LEU A 318 -22.74 -11.46 -24.84
CA LEU A 318 -21.37 -11.47 -25.38
C LEU A 318 -20.50 -10.36 -24.76
N ALA A 319 -21.05 -9.17 -24.58
CA ALA A 319 -20.34 -8.05 -23.94
C ALA A 319 -19.99 -8.36 -22.48
N ASN A 320 -20.93 -8.92 -21.71
CA ASN A 320 -20.69 -9.34 -20.33
C ASN A 320 -19.62 -10.44 -20.24
N LYS A 321 -19.64 -11.41 -21.16
CA LYS A 321 -18.61 -12.45 -21.22
C LYS A 321 -17.22 -11.86 -21.47
N LYS A 322 -17.09 -10.97 -22.46
CA LYS A 322 -15.81 -10.28 -22.76
C LYS A 322 -15.31 -9.44 -21.59
N ALA A 323 -16.21 -8.78 -20.88
CA ALA A 323 -15.88 -8.01 -19.69
C ALA A 323 -15.32 -8.91 -18.57
N GLN A 324 -15.97 -10.06 -18.32
CA GLN A 324 -15.51 -11.03 -17.33
C GLN A 324 -14.15 -11.62 -17.72
N GLU A 325 -13.98 -12.08 -18.97
CA GLU A 325 -12.71 -12.60 -19.48
C GLU A 325 -11.56 -11.60 -19.30
N LYS A 326 -11.83 -10.30 -19.49
CA LYS A 326 -10.83 -9.25 -19.29
C LYS A 326 -10.45 -9.09 -17.82
N ALA A 327 -11.43 -9.10 -16.90
CA ALA A 327 -11.17 -9.02 -15.47
C ALA A 327 -10.44 -10.27 -14.94
N ASP A 328 -10.80 -11.46 -15.44
CA ASP A 328 -10.20 -12.74 -15.04
C ASP A 328 -8.77 -12.92 -15.59
N SER A 329 -8.42 -12.20 -16.66
CA SER A 329 -7.06 -12.25 -17.24
C SER A 329 -5.98 -11.58 -16.37
N VAL A 330 -6.38 -10.80 -15.35
CA VAL A 330 -5.45 -10.08 -14.47
C VAL A 330 -4.67 -11.06 -13.59
N LYS A 331 -3.35 -10.88 -13.52
CA LYS A 331 -2.48 -11.69 -12.66
C LYS A 331 -2.99 -11.65 -11.21
N ARG A 332 -3.08 -12.81 -10.58
CA ARG A 332 -3.53 -12.98 -9.21
C ARG A 332 -2.33 -12.89 -8.28
N VAL A 333 -1.93 -11.66 -7.95
CA VAL A 333 -0.80 -11.37 -7.07
C VAL A 333 -1.27 -10.46 -5.94
N ILE A 334 -0.87 -10.80 -4.71
CA ILE A 334 -1.11 -9.97 -3.54
C ILE A 334 0.12 -9.12 -3.31
N TYR A 335 -0.04 -7.81 -3.43
CA TYR A 335 0.99 -6.83 -3.13
C TYR A 335 0.74 -6.12 -1.81
N ILE A 336 -0.47 -6.16 -1.23
CA ILE A 336 -0.78 -5.60 0.08
C ILE A 336 -0.28 -6.47 1.24
N ASP A 337 -0.13 -5.87 2.42
CA ASP A 337 0.12 -6.59 3.66
C ASP A 337 -0.53 -5.88 4.86
N GLY A 338 -0.32 -6.41 6.07
CA GLY A 338 -0.97 -5.89 7.27
C GLY A 338 -0.49 -4.50 7.71
N ALA A 339 0.58 -3.95 7.14
CA ALA A 339 0.94 -2.55 7.36
C ALA A 339 0.37 -1.62 6.28
N HIS A 340 -0.06 -2.18 5.15
CA HIS A 340 -0.53 -1.45 3.98
C HIS A 340 -1.90 -1.97 3.53
N VAL A 341 -2.88 -1.88 4.44
CA VAL A 341 -4.26 -2.29 4.16
C VAL A 341 -4.94 -1.17 3.38
N PRO A 342 -5.65 -1.45 2.26
CA PRO A 342 -6.47 -0.46 1.59
C PRO A 342 -7.48 0.15 2.57
N GLU A 343 -7.58 1.47 2.58
CA GLU A 343 -8.64 2.17 3.29
C GLU A 343 -9.98 1.90 2.60
N GLY A 344 -11.02 1.67 3.40
CA GLY A 344 -12.38 1.46 2.93
C GLY A 344 -13.30 2.63 3.22
#